data_AF-A0AAU3WDA7-F1
#
_entry.id   AF-A0AAU3WDA7-F1
#
_cell.length_a   1.000
_cell.length_b   1.000
_cell.length_c   1.000
_cell.angle_alpha   90.00
_cell.angle_beta   90.00
_cell.angle_gamma   90.00
#
_symmetry.space_group_name_H-M   'P 1'
#
loop_
_entity.id
_entity.type
_entity.pdbx_description
1 polymer ?
#
loop_
_entity_poly.entity_id
_entity_poly.type
_entity_poly.pdbx_seq_one_letter_code
_entity_poly.pdbx_strand_id
1 'polypeptide(L)' 'MTRRSSAVFVHPSLDTVVEPLPAFADPDDSDFEPVSVWERAGSNADEYLRVFGRPEQVAAWRENRAYVAEVTA' A
#
# COMPACT_ATOMS: atom_id res chain seq x y z
N MET A 1 -2.25 -24.67 -17.33
CA MET A 1 -3.19 -24.39 -16.21
C MET A 1 -2.93 -22.98 -15.73
N THR A 2 -3.92 -22.09 -15.82
CA THR A 2 -3.78 -20.70 -15.34
C THR A 2 -4.21 -20.64 -13.88
N ARG A 3 -3.29 -20.32 -12.98
CA ARG A 3 -3.58 -20.17 -11.54
C ARG A 3 -4.44 -18.91 -11.34
N ARG A 4 -5.61 -19.07 -10.70
CA ARG A 4 -6.42 -17.94 -10.23
C ARG A 4 -6.03 -17.57 -8.81
N SER A 5 -5.88 -16.27 -8.55
CA SER A 5 -5.59 -15.72 -7.23
C SER A 5 -6.39 -14.43 -7.06
N SER A 6 -7.12 -14.33 -5.95
CA SER A 6 -7.92 -13.14 -5.63
C SER A 6 -7.65 -12.77 -4.16
N ALA A 7 -7.50 -11.48 -3.90
CA ALA A 7 -7.28 -10.94 -2.56
C ALA A 7 -8.10 -9.66 -2.39
N VAL A 8 -8.61 -9.43 -1.19
CA VAL A 8 -9.29 -8.20 -0.79
C VAL A 8 -8.44 -7.57 0.31
N PHE A 9 -7.99 -6.34 0.08
CA PHE A 9 -7.24 -5.56 1.05
C PHE A 9 -8.20 -4.58 1.71
N VAL A 10 -8.36 -4.69 3.03
CA VAL A 10 -9.24 -3.82 3.82
C VAL A 10 -8.38 -2.82 4.56
N HIS A 11 -8.66 -1.54 4.36
CA HIS A 11 -8.02 -0.43 5.05
C HIS A 11 -9.08 0.43 5.74
N PRO A 12 -8.73 1.17 6.80
CA PRO A 12 -9.51 2.34 7.21
C PRO A 12 -9.65 3.33 6.04
N SER A 13 -10.45 4.39 6.22
CA SER A 13 -10.53 5.47 5.22
C SER A 13 -9.13 6.00 4.91
N LEU A 14 -8.85 6.36 3.65
CA LEU A 14 -7.54 6.88 3.24
C LEU A 14 -7.16 8.16 3.98
N ASP A 15 -8.15 8.95 4.40
CA ASP A 15 -7.95 10.18 5.18
C ASP A 15 -7.71 9.92 6.69
N THR A 16 -7.65 8.65 7.11
CA THR A 16 -7.44 8.28 8.52
C THR A 16 -5.96 8.37 8.88
N VAL A 17 -5.69 8.89 10.09
CA VAL A 17 -4.41 8.70 10.79
C VAL A 17 -4.63 7.65 11.87
N VAL A 18 -3.79 6.61 11.87
CA VAL A 18 -3.84 5.52 12.85
C VAL A 18 -2.81 5.80 13.94
N GLU A 19 -3.30 6.06 15.15
CA GLU A 19 -2.49 6.27 16.36
C GLU A 19 -2.04 4.93 16.97
N PRO A 20 -0.89 4.88 17.64
CA PRO A 20 -0.51 3.76 18.48
C PRO A 20 -1.58 3.49 19.54
N LEU A 21 -1.88 2.21 19.75
CA LEU A 21 -2.82 1.82 20.78
C LEU A 21 -2.18 2.01 22.17
N PRO A 22 -2.81 2.74 23.11
CA PRO A 22 -2.22 3.01 24.43
C PRO A 22 -1.84 1.77 25.23
N ALA A 23 -2.53 0.65 25.01
CA ALA A 23 -2.21 -0.62 25.66
C ALA A 23 -0.88 -1.24 25.21
N PHE A 24 -0.30 -0.74 24.11
CA PHE A 24 0.91 -1.25 23.48
C PHE A 24 1.97 -0.16 23.26
N ALA A 25 1.66 1.10 23.61
CA ALA A 25 2.61 2.20 23.66
C ALA A 25 3.16 2.29 25.09
N ASP A 26 4.47 2.52 25.25
CA ASP A 26 4.99 2.91 26.55
C ASP A 26 4.32 4.24 26.94
N PRO A 27 3.78 4.38 28.16
CA PRO A 27 3.14 5.62 28.61
C PRO A 27 4.07 6.84 28.56
N ASP A 28 5.38 6.66 28.58
CA ASP A 28 6.35 7.75 28.57
C ASP A 28 7.01 7.99 27.19
N ASP A 29 7.01 7.01 26.28
CA ASP A 29 7.55 7.15 24.90
C ASP A 29 7.08 6.01 23.97
N SER A 30 6.30 6.29 22.93
CA SER A 30 5.93 5.25 21.97
C SER A 30 6.98 5.12 20.89
N ASP A 31 7.55 3.92 20.73
CA ASP A 31 8.39 3.58 19.56
C ASP A 31 7.63 3.66 18.22
N PHE A 32 6.30 3.81 18.25
CA PHE A 32 5.44 3.87 17.07
C PHE A 32 4.90 5.28 16.89
N GLU A 33 5.14 5.86 15.73
CA GLU A 33 4.55 7.13 15.34
C GLU A 33 3.16 6.93 14.72
N PRO A 34 2.28 7.95 14.78
CA PRO A 34 1.01 7.93 14.07
C PRO A 34 1.23 7.79 12.56
N VAL A 35 0.39 6.99 11.90
CA VAL A 35 0.55 6.67 10.48
C VAL A 35 -0.65 7.13 9.66
N SER A 36 -0.41 7.98 8.66
CA SER A 36 -1.40 8.29 7.62
C SER A 36 -1.65 7.09 6.73
N VAL A 37 -2.92 6.66 6.60
CA VAL A 37 -3.29 5.51 5.76
C VAL A 37 -2.96 5.78 4.29
N TRP A 38 -3.20 6.99 3.79
CA TRP A 38 -2.85 7.39 2.43
C TRP A 38 -1.34 7.24 2.15
N GLU A 39 -0.50 7.82 3.01
CA GLU A 39 0.96 7.79 2.82
C GLU A 39 1.51 6.37 2.93
N ARG A 40 0.97 5.59 3.88
CA ARG A 40 1.34 4.18 4.07
C ARG A 40 0.99 3.32 2.86
N ALA A 41 -0.21 3.51 2.29
CA ALA A 41 -0.66 2.79 1.10
C ALA A 41 0.15 3.18 -0.14
N GLY A 42 0.43 4.47 -0.32
CA GLY A 42 1.31 4.97 -1.39
C GLY A 42 2.72 4.41 -1.29
N SER A 43 3.32 4.45 -0.09
CA SER A 43 4.67 3.91 0.15
C SER A 43 4.75 2.40 -0.11
N ASN A 44 3.70 1.64 0.25
CA ASN A 44 3.61 0.21 -0.09
C ASN A 44 3.59 -0.02 -1.61
N ALA A 45 2.82 0.80 -2.34
CA ALA A 45 2.79 0.72 -3.80
C ALA A 45 4.16 1.05 -4.40
N ASP A 46 4.83 2.09 -3.89
CA ASP A 46 6.19 2.46 -4.32
C ASP A 46 7.20 1.33 -4.08
N GLU A 47 7.19 0.73 -2.89
CA GLU A 47 8.08 -0.38 -2.56
C GLU A 47 7.82 -1.61 -3.43
N TYR A 48 6.55 -1.95 -3.65
CA TYR A 48 6.15 -3.04 -4.53
C TYR A 48 6.65 -2.79 -5.97
N LEU A 49 6.41 -1.60 -6.50
CA LEU A 49 6.80 -1.23 -7.86
C LEU A 49 8.31 -1.15 -8.03
N ARG A 50 9.05 -0.79 -6.98
CA ARG A 50 10.52 -0.80 -6.99
C ARG A 50 11.08 -2.21 -7.23
N VAL A 51 10.45 -3.24 -6.67
CA VAL A 51 10.96 -4.63 -6.74
C VAL A 51 10.32 -5.43 -7.89
N PHE A 52 9.02 -5.26 -8.10
CA PHE A 52 8.22 -6.09 -9.01
C PHE A 52 7.58 -5.32 -10.16
N GLY A 53 7.72 -4.00 -10.19
CA GLY A 53 7.05 -3.14 -11.15
C GLY A 53 7.53 -3.38 -12.57
N ARG A 54 6.58 -3.56 -13.49
CA ARG A 54 6.86 -3.54 -14.93
C ARG A 54 7.08 -2.10 -15.39
N PRO A 55 7.92 -1.82 -16.40
CA PRO A 55 8.21 -0.45 -16.83
C PRO A 55 6.96 0.40 -17.12
N GLU A 56 5.96 -0.18 -17.79
CA GLU A 56 4.70 0.48 -18.12
C GLU A 56 3.80 0.71 -16.90
N GLN A 57 3.87 -0.18 -15.90
CA GLN A 57 3.15 -0.04 -14.64
C GLN A 57 3.75 1.09 -13.79
N VAL A 58 5.09 1.16 -13.74
CA VAL A 58 5.81 2.24 -13.05
C VAL A 58 5.53 3.59 -13.72
N ALA A 59 5.50 3.64 -15.05
CA ALA A 59 5.15 4.86 -15.78
C ALA A 59 3.71 5.31 -15.47
N ALA A 60 2.74 4.39 -15.51
CA ALA A 60 1.36 4.69 -15.16
C ALA A 60 1.22 5.22 -13.73
N TRP A 61 1.92 4.62 -12.77
CA TRP A 61 1.95 5.07 -11.38
C TRP A 61 2.46 6.52 -11.24
N ARG A 62 3.59 6.84 -11.88
CA ARG A 62 4.16 8.19 -11.85
C ARG A 62 3.27 9.25 -12.48
N GLU A 63 2.43 8.86 -13.42
CA GLU A 63 1.48 9.73 -14.11
C GLU A 63 0.10 9.75 -13.45
N ASN A 64 -0.07 9.09 -12.30
CA ASN A 64 -1.36 8.92 -11.62
C ASN A 64 -2.46 8.34 -12.53
N ARG A 65 -2.11 7.33 -13.33
CA ARG A 65 -3.01 6.61 -14.25
C ARG A 65 -3.17 5.16 -13.84
N ALA A 66 -4.34 4.59 -14.11
CA ALA A 66 -4.57 3.17 -13.92
C ALA A 66 -3.71 2.32 -14.87
N TYR A 67 -3.15 1.22 -14.36
CA TYR A 67 -2.48 0.19 -15.14
C TYR A 67 -3.35 -1.07 -15.15
N VAL A 68 -3.61 -1.60 -16.35
CA VAL A 68 -4.28 -2.89 -16.55
C VAL A 68 -3.31 -3.78 -17.30
N ALA A 69 -2.88 -4.88 -16.68
CA ALA A 69 -2.04 -5.86 -17.35
C ALA A 69 -2.88 -6.68 -18.34
N GLU A 70 -2.34 -6.89 -19.53
CA GLU A 70 -2.92 -7.83 -20.50
C GLU A 70 -2.95 -9.25 -19.91
N VAL A 71 -4.11 -9.89 -20.02
CA VAL A 71 -4.28 -11.29 -19.61
C VAL A 71 -3.97 -12.17 -20.81
N THR A 72 -2.73 -12.65 -20.91
CA THR A 72 -2.37 -13.68 -21.91
C THR A 72 -2.95 -15.03 -21.49
N ALA A 73 -3.73 -15.64 -22.38
CA ALA A 73 -4.40 -16.93 -22.19
C ALA A 73 -3.44 -18.13 -22.14
#